data_AF-A0A3R9AVY2-F1
#
_entry.id   AF-A0A3R9AVY2-F1
#
_cell.length_a   1.000
_cell.length_b   1.000
_cell.length_c   1.000
_cell.angle_alpha   90.00
_cell.angle_beta   90.00
_cell.angle_gamma   90.00
#
_symmetry.space_group_name_H-M   'P 1'
#
loop_
_entity.id
_entity.type
_entity.pdbx_description
1 polymer ?
#
loop_
_entity_poly.entity_id
_entity_poly.type
_entity_poly.pdbx_seq_one_letter_code
_entity_poly.pdbx_strand_id
1 'polypeptide(L)'
;MNKLPATIAAAILAATSFSTLAATQVSTEQSQNLQQMGTVSVTGVTGSLDDATAQLAQKAEEMGASHYRVIRADTPGDSSLWSGNAEIYR
;
A
#
# COMPACT_ATOMS: atom_id res chain seq x y z
N MET A 1 15.07 -58.21 12.36
CA MET A 1 14.12 -57.19 12.87
C MET A 1 14.83 -55.86 13.01
N ASN A 2 14.51 -54.95 12.09
CA ASN A 2 15.16 -53.67 11.84
C ASN A 2 14.91 -52.67 12.99
N LYS A 3 15.96 -51.98 13.43
CA LYS A 3 15.91 -50.88 14.40
C LYS A 3 16.19 -49.59 13.62
N LEU A 4 15.16 -48.81 13.34
CA LEU A 4 15.29 -47.45 12.83
C LEU A 4 14.74 -46.53 13.91
N PRO A 5 15.58 -45.87 14.74
CA PRO A 5 15.09 -44.83 15.62
C PRO A 5 14.70 -43.64 14.75
N ALA A 6 13.39 -43.38 14.65
CA ALA A 6 12.82 -42.25 13.95
C ALA A 6 13.18 -40.95 14.71
N THR A 7 14.22 -40.27 14.26
CA THR A 7 14.50 -38.88 14.65
C THR A 7 13.56 -37.97 13.89
N ILE A 8 12.44 -37.60 14.51
CA ILE A 8 11.52 -36.59 13.98
C ILE A 8 12.12 -35.22 14.32
N ALA A 9 12.82 -34.62 13.36
CA ALA A 9 13.21 -33.23 13.42
C ALA A 9 11.96 -32.36 13.18
N ALA A 10 11.35 -31.88 14.25
CA ALA A 10 10.24 -30.93 14.19
C ALA A 10 10.77 -29.55 13.77
N ALA A 11 10.87 -29.31 12.46
CA ALA A 11 11.10 -27.98 11.92
C ALA A 11 9.82 -27.16 12.08
N ILE A 12 9.74 -26.36 13.13
CA ILE A 12 8.71 -25.33 13.27
C ILE A 12 9.03 -24.27 12.22
N LEU A 13 8.34 -24.31 11.07
CA LEU A 13 8.28 -23.17 10.17
C LEU A 13 7.51 -22.07 10.91
N ALA A 14 8.24 -21.11 11.50
CA ALA A 14 7.64 -19.88 11.95
C ALA A 14 7.19 -19.10 10.70
N ALA A 15 5.92 -19.27 10.32
CA ALA A 15 5.27 -18.38 9.37
C ALA A 15 5.19 -17.01 10.05
N THR A 16 6.12 -16.11 9.71
CA THR A 16 6.02 -14.71 10.11
C THR A 16 4.81 -14.14 9.37
N SER A 17 3.68 -14.01 10.06
CA SER A 17 2.54 -13.28 9.54
C SER A 17 2.97 -11.84 9.30
N PHE A 18 3.20 -11.47 8.04
CA PHE A 18 3.38 -10.07 7.68
C PHE A 18 2.03 -9.40 7.83
N SER A 19 1.87 -8.59 8.87
CA SER A 19 0.78 -7.63 8.94
C SER A 19 0.91 -6.73 7.72
N THR A 20 -0.03 -6.81 6.77
CA THR A 20 -0.08 -5.86 5.65
C THR A 20 -0.28 -4.47 6.24
N LEU A 21 0.78 -3.67 6.26
CA LEU A 21 0.72 -2.30 6.74
C LEU A 21 0.12 -1.46 5.64
N ALA A 22 -0.78 -0.56 6.03
CA ALA A 22 -1.32 0.40 5.08
C ALA A 22 -0.19 1.27 4.50
N ALA A 23 -0.26 1.62 3.23
CA ALA A 23 0.75 2.47 2.62
C ALA A 23 0.77 3.79 3.40
N THR A 24 1.96 4.23 3.81
CA THR A 24 2.08 5.42 4.66
C THR A 24 2.19 6.67 3.80
N GLN A 25 1.40 7.71 4.11
CA GLN A 25 1.50 8.99 3.43
C GLN A 25 2.81 9.69 3.80
N VAL A 26 3.59 10.07 2.80
CA VAL A 26 4.87 10.76 2.97
C VAL A 26 4.87 12.13 2.33
N SER A 27 5.64 13.05 2.91
CA SER A 27 5.89 14.36 2.30
C SER A 27 6.89 14.27 1.15
N THR A 28 7.00 15.34 0.37
CA THR A 28 8.01 15.44 -0.69
C THR A 28 9.41 15.18 -0.15
N GLU A 29 9.75 15.73 1.02
CA GLU A 29 11.08 15.55 1.62
C GLU A 29 11.37 14.11 2.00
N GLN A 30 10.40 13.42 2.60
CA GLN A 30 10.53 12.01 2.96
C GLN A 30 10.64 11.13 1.71
N SER A 31 9.91 11.46 0.64
CA SER A 31 9.93 10.71 -0.61
C SER A 31 11.25 10.78 -1.38
N GLN A 32 12.11 11.79 -1.14
CA GLN A 32 13.39 11.94 -1.84
C GLN A 32 14.35 10.77 -1.61
N ASN A 33 14.26 10.10 -0.47
CA ASN A 33 15.10 8.95 -0.12
C ASN A 33 14.44 7.60 -0.43
N LEU A 34 13.21 7.62 -0.98
CA LEU A 34 12.46 6.42 -1.32
C LEU A 34 12.57 6.12 -2.81
N GLN A 35 12.38 4.86 -3.18
CA GLN A 35 12.42 4.50 -4.58
C GLN A 35 11.03 4.64 -5.20
N GLN A 36 10.87 5.60 -6.11
CA GLN A 36 9.64 5.77 -6.88
C GLN A 36 9.34 4.50 -7.68
N MET A 37 8.14 3.96 -7.47
CA MET A 37 7.62 2.79 -8.17
C MET A 37 6.69 3.19 -9.32
N GLY A 38 6.03 4.34 -9.21
CA GLY A 38 5.10 4.84 -10.22
C GLY A 38 4.08 5.82 -9.63
N THR A 39 2.90 5.85 -10.26
CA THR A 39 1.79 6.71 -9.85
C THR A 39 0.48 5.90 -9.92
N VAL A 40 -0.37 6.08 -8.93
CA VAL A 40 -1.73 5.53 -8.87
C VAL A 40 -2.75 6.66 -8.95
N SER A 41 -3.92 6.35 -9.49
CA SER A 41 -5.01 7.32 -9.65
C SER A 41 -6.36 6.73 -9.27
N VAL A 42 -7.21 7.59 -8.72
CA VAL A 42 -8.60 7.30 -8.36
C VAL A 42 -9.52 8.32 -9.03
N THR A 43 -10.70 7.87 -9.42
CA THR A 43 -11.75 8.70 -10.01
C THR A 43 -13.09 8.17 -9.51
N GLY A 44 -14.08 9.05 -9.42
CA GLY A 44 -15.42 8.63 -9.02
C GLY A 44 -15.57 8.36 -7.51
N VAL A 45 -14.68 8.92 -6.68
CA VAL A 45 -14.75 8.69 -5.23
C VAL A 45 -15.86 9.54 -4.62
N THR A 46 -16.82 8.89 -3.99
CA THR A 46 -17.94 9.55 -3.29
C THR A 46 -17.49 9.96 -1.89
N GLY A 47 -17.97 11.10 -1.40
CA GLY A 47 -17.68 11.56 -0.03
C GLY A 47 -16.67 12.70 0.02
N SER A 48 -15.60 12.50 0.77
CA SER A 48 -14.63 13.52 1.15
C SER A 48 -13.25 13.32 0.52
N LEU A 49 -12.38 14.32 0.67
CA LEU A 49 -10.97 14.22 0.30
C LEU A 49 -10.27 13.04 0.99
N ASP A 50 -10.65 12.75 2.23
CA ASP A 50 -10.07 11.66 3.01
C ASP A 50 -10.45 10.31 2.41
N ASP A 51 -11.69 10.16 1.90
CA ASP A 51 -12.13 8.95 1.20
C ASP A 51 -11.31 8.72 -0.09
N ALA A 52 -11.06 9.79 -0.85
CA ALA A 52 -10.21 9.73 -2.05
C ALA A 52 -8.76 9.36 -1.71
N THR A 53 -8.24 9.91 -0.62
CA THR A 53 -6.89 9.63 -0.13
C THR A 53 -6.76 8.21 0.39
N ALA A 54 -7.77 7.70 1.09
CA ALA A 54 -7.83 6.31 1.56
C ALA A 54 -7.84 5.32 0.39
N GLN A 55 -8.60 5.60 -0.68
CA GLN A 55 -8.57 4.77 -1.87
C GLN A 55 -7.22 4.82 -2.61
N LEU A 56 -6.54 5.98 -2.61
CA LEU A 56 -5.17 6.08 -3.14
C LEU A 56 -4.19 5.23 -2.32
N ALA A 57 -4.29 5.26 -0.99
CA ALA A 57 -3.47 4.44 -0.10
C ALA A 57 -3.70 2.95 -0.36
N GLN A 58 -4.96 2.51 -0.44
CA GLN A 58 -5.30 1.13 -0.75
C GLN A 58 -4.73 0.70 -2.11
N LYS A 59 -4.87 1.52 -3.17
CA LYS A 59 -4.27 1.21 -4.47
C LYS A 59 -2.74 1.15 -4.41
N ALA A 60 -2.11 2.00 -3.60
CA ALA A 60 -0.66 1.94 -3.40
C ALA A 60 -0.24 0.60 -2.77
N GLU A 61 -0.96 0.13 -1.75
CA GLU A 61 -0.74 -1.17 -1.12
C GLU A 61 -0.94 -2.33 -2.10
N GLU A 62 -2.01 -2.31 -2.90
CA GLU A 62 -2.30 -3.31 -3.92
C GLU A 62 -1.17 -3.40 -4.97
N MET A 63 -0.50 -2.29 -5.24
CA MET A 63 0.67 -2.21 -6.12
C MET A 63 1.98 -2.63 -5.41
N GLY A 64 1.94 -2.97 -4.12
CA GLY A 64 3.08 -3.36 -3.31
C GLY A 64 3.95 -2.19 -2.85
N ALA A 65 3.39 -0.97 -2.83
CA ALA A 65 4.09 0.20 -2.31
C ALA A 65 3.96 0.29 -0.79
N SER A 66 5.06 0.63 -0.13
CA SER A 66 5.11 0.87 1.32
C SER A 66 4.71 2.30 1.67
N HIS A 67 4.90 3.23 0.72
CA HIS A 67 4.65 4.66 0.91
C HIS A 67 3.95 5.27 -0.30
N TYR A 68 3.17 6.33 -0.07
CA TYR A 68 2.55 7.10 -1.14
C TYR A 68 2.56 8.60 -0.85
N ARG A 69 2.49 9.41 -1.89
CA ARG A 69 2.41 10.88 -1.80
C ARG A 69 1.33 11.39 -2.72
N VAL A 70 0.28 11.98 -2.16
CA VAL A 70 -0.77 12.62 -2.95
C VAL A 70 -0.19 13.83 -3.66
N ILE A 71 -0.23 13.81 -5.00
CA ILE A 71 0.26 14.92 -5.84
C ILE A 71 -0.90 15.77 -6.39
N ARG A 72 -2.10 15.22 -6.42
CA ARG A 72 -3.32 15.89 -6.85
C ARG A 72 -4.52 15.24 -6.17
N ALA A 73 -5.42 16.05 -5.63
CA ALA A 73 -6.75 15.62 -5.25
C ALA A 73 -7.72 16.77 -5.49
N ASP A 74 -8.71 16.54 -6.36
CA ASP A 74 -9.65 17.57 -6.78
C ASP A 74 -11.00 16.97 -7.14
N THR A 75 -12.02 17.81 -7.04
CA THR A 75 -13.36 17.56 -7.58
C THR A 75 -13.50 18.32 -8.90
N PRO A 76 -14.18 17.78 -9.91
CA PRO A 76 -14.52 18.54 -11.10
C PRO A 76 -15.36 19.77 -10.71
N GLY A 77 -15.30 20.83 -11.51
CA GLY A 77 -15.90 22.14 -11.19
C GLY A 77 -17.43 22.15 -10.99
N ASP A 78 -18.10 21.02 -11.26
CA ASP A 78 -19.50 20.75 -10.94
C ASP A 78 -19.70 20.18 -9.51
N SER A 79 -18.63 20.13 -8.69
CA SER A 79 -18.60 19.51 -7.36
C SER A 79 -18.94 18.02 -7.36
N SER A 80 -18.76 17.34 -8.50
CA SER A 80 -18.96 15.90 -8.60
C SER A 80 -17.79 15.11 -8.00
N LEU A 81 -17.92 13.78 -8.03
CA LEU A 81 -17.07 12.78 -7.38
C LEU A 81 -15.57 13.15 -7.36
N TRP A 82 -14.92 12.88 -6.24
CA TRP A 82 -13.49 13.14 -6.05
C TRP A 82 -12.63 12.33 -7.02
N SER A 83 -11.57 12.96 -7.48
CA SER A 83 -10.49 12.36 -8.23
C SER A 83 -9.16 12.70 -7.58
N GLY A 84 -8.17 11.82 -7.76
CA GLY A 84 -6.87 12.01 -7.15
C GLY A 84 -5.78 11.20 -7.82
N ASN A 85 -4.55 11.67 -7.66
CA ASN A 85 -3.34 11.01 -8.14
C ASN A 85 -2.31 11.03 -7.01
N ALA A 86 -1.64 9.89 -6.81
CA ALA A 86 -0.56 9.76 -5.85
C ALA A 86 0.64 9.07 -6.48
N GLU A 87 1.84 9.56 -6.19
CA GLU A 87 3.06 8.83 -6.44
C GLU A 87 3.23 7.74 -5.39
N ILE A 88 3.78 6.59 -5.80
CA ILE A 88 3.97 5.43 -4.93
C ILE A 88 5.45 5.05 -4.86
N TYR A 89 5.87 4.59 -3.68
CA TYR A 89 7.26 4.31 -3.38
C TYR A 89 7.42 3.03 -2.55
N ARG A 90 8.58 2.39 -2.71
CA ARG A 90 9.07 1.33 -1.83
C ARG A 90 10.20 1.83 -0.95
#